data_AF-A0A397VHR2-F1
#
_entry.id   AF-A0A397VHR2-F1
#
_cell.length_a   1.000
_cell.length_b   1.000
_cell.length_c   1.000
_cell.angle_alpha   90.00
_cell.angle_beta   90.00
_cell.angle_gamma   90.00
#
_symmetry.space_group_name_H-M   'P 1'
#
loop_
_entity.id
_entity.type
_entity.pdbx_description
1 polymer ?
#
loop_
_entity_poly.entity_id
_entity_poly.type
_entity_poly.pdbx_seq_one_letter_code
_entity_poly.pdbx_strand_id
1 'polypeptide(L)'
;MGHRYPECKNIKTIDFCGCASKQFGNTLEEFSHLIGRVRIDQHHNDDDETTIAFHMTCEPLLSHLQRLSFHGCPIISEYSVIIPILAHSPSLTHLDLGGCSISDLTLNFLAGTNAPTKLSHLLFAKCKNISSDAISSFVSKCSQLETLNFYGDRIAINEYDLINILRSPSAKNFKTLDIGSSHITPLILTAIKENCSSLQDLGISKAQITNLNLIKDLLIALPNLQYIDLTSIPCFNLLNTNDLFTTIKKSNHLLHTIEMSESLLKKLHAVDGWKIDINYGRRWYYSREIQKGAIRPDRVHGRKLDLTGYGTEFMSKIFQYYSFDA
;
A
#
# COMPACT_ATOMS: atom_id res chain seq x y z
N MET A 1 -21.58 36.17 8.80
CA MET A 1 -20.96 36.20 7.46
C MET A 1 -19.81 35.20 7.49
N GLY A 2 -19.92 34.09 6.78
CA GLY A 2 -18.89 33.04 6.81
C GLY A 2 -17.62 33.52 6.12
N HIS A 3 -16.47 33.38 6.77
CA HIS A 3 -15.17 33.59 6.14
C HIS A 3 -15.04 32.58 5.00
N ARG A 4 -15.06 33.07 3.75
CA ARG A 4 -14.84 32.25 2.57
C ARG A 4 -13.32 32.10 2.44
N TYR A 5 -12.77 30.97 2.88
CA TYR A 5 -11.36 30.69 2.67
C TYR A 5 -11.08 30.60 1.18
N PRO A 6 -9.99 31.22 0.69
CA PRO A 6 -9.61 31.09 -0.70
C PRO A 6 -9.25 29.63 -0.98
N GLU A 7 -9.68 29.14 -2.15
CA GLU A 7 -9.33 27.83 -2.66
C GLU A 7 -7.80 27.69 -2.82
N CYS A 8 -7.24 26.57 -2.35
CA CYS A 8 -5.80 26.30 -2.41
C CYS A 8 -5.37 25.77 -3.80
N LYS A 9 -5.51 26.60 -4.85
CA LYS A 9 -5.32 26.19 -6.26
C LYS A 9 -3.93 25.63 -6.61
N ASN A 10 -2.90 26.02 -5.85
CA ASN A 10 -1.51 25.64 -6.15
C ASN A 10 -1.05 24.39 -5.38
N ILE A 11 -1.84 23.90 -4.41
CA ILE A 11 -1.44 22.74 -3.60
C ILE A 11 -1.93 21.46 -4.27
N LYS A 12 -1.00 20.73 -4.89
CA LYS A 12 -1.26 19.42 -5.51
C LYS A 12 -0.84 18.23 -4.64
N THR A 13 0.03 18.47 -3.67
CA THR A 13 0.61 17.42 -2.82
C THR A 13 0.77 17.93 -1.40
N ILE A 14 0.33 17.10 -0.45
CA ILE A 14 0.56 17.28 0.99
C ILE A 14 1.11 15.97 1.52
N ASP A 15 2.24 16.03 2.21
CA ASP A 15 2.89 14.88 2.83
C ASP A 15 3.26 15.24 4.27
N PHE A 16 2.66 14.56 5.23
CA PHE A 16 2.93 14.69 6.65
C PHE A 16 3.57 13.43 7.24
N CYS A 17 4.24 12.62 6.43
CA CYS A 17 4.87 11.38 6.88
C CYS A 17 5.62 11.52 8.22
N GLY A 18 5.26 10.66 9.17
CA GLY A 18 5.90 10.57 10.49
C GLY A 18 5.58 11.70 11.46
N CYS A 19 4.70 12.64 11.09
CA CYS A 19 4.23 13.70 11.98
C CYS A 19 3.31 13.11 13.07
N ALA A 20 3.91 12.75 14.21
CA ALA A 20 3.23 12.08 15.31
C ALA A 20 3.16 12.90 16.61
N SER A 21 3.54 14.18 16.60
CA SER A 21 3.49 15.02 17.80
C SER A 21 2.04 15.41 18.14
N LYS A 22 1.74 15.54 19.45
CA LYS A 22 0.41 16.00 19.91
C LYS A 22 0.08 17.41 19.40
N GLN A 23 1.08 18.29 19.35
CA GLN A 23 0.91 19.64 18.82
C GLN A 23 0.48 19.61 17.35
N PHE A 24 1.11 18.74 16.53
CA PHE A 24 0.72 18.57 15.14
C PHE A 24 -0.73 18.08 15.00
N GLY A 25 -1.13 17.08 15.77
CA GLY A 25 -2.51 16.59 15.79
C GLY A 25 -3.52 17.70 16.12
N ASN A 26 -3.26 18.48 17.17
CA ASN A 26 -4.12 19.59 17.58
C ASN A 26 -4.23 20.66 16.48
N THR A 27 -3.11 21.04 15.85
CA THR A 27 -3.10 22.03 14.77
C THR A 27 -3.87 21.55 13.54
N LEU A 28 -3.79 20.27 13.18
CA LEU A 28 -4.60 19.72 12.10
C LEU A 28 -6.09 19.68 12.43
N GLU A 29 -6.45 19.43 13.69
CA GLU A 29 -7.85 19.49 14.13
C GLU A 29 -8.41 20.91 14.07
N GLU A 30 -7.64 21.92 14.50
CA GLU A 30 -7.99 23.33 14.34
C GLU A 30 -8.15 23.71 12.86
N PHE A 31 -7.22 23.27 11.99
CA PHE A 31 -7.32 23.47 10.55
C PHE A 31 -8.56 22.77 9.96
N SER A 32 -8.84 21.55 10.38
CA SER A 32 -10.03 20.80 9.94
C SER A 32 -11.32 21.52 10.33
N HIS A 33 -11.39 22.06 11.55
CA HIS A 33 -12.51 22.90 11.98
C HIS A 33 -12.66 24.17 11.16
N LEU A 34 -11.54 24.71 10.67
CA LEU A 34 -11.51 25.91 9.83
C LEU A 34 -12.09 25.64 8.43
N ILE A 35 -11.69 24.52 7.81
CA ILE A 35 -12.08 24.20 6.43
C ILE A 35 -13.53 23.72 6.31
N GLY A 36 -14.11 23.19 7.38
CA GLY A 36 -15.50 22.78 7.43
C GLY A 36 -15.67 21.42 8.09
N ARG A 37 -16.82 21.22 8.74
CA ARG A 37 -17.17 19.91 9.32
C ARG A 37 -17.87 19.06 8.28
N VAL A 38 -17.56 17.77 8.32
CA VAL A 38 -18.35 16.72 7.68
C VAL A 38 -19.27 16.14 8.74
N ARG A 39 -20.59 16.28 8.57
CA ARG A 39 -21.54 15.57 9.42
C ARG A 39 -21.55 14.11 8.99
N ILE A 40 -21.37 13.21 9.96
CA ILE A 40 -21.42 11.77 9.77
C ILE A 40 -22.71 11.30 10.44
N ASP A 41 -23.72 10.98 9.65
CA ASP A 41 -24.96 10.41 10.18
C ASP A 41 -24.90 8.90 10.00
N GLN A 42 -24.99 8.16 11.11
CA GLN A 42 -25.10 6.71 11.10
C GLN A 42 -26.57 6.34 11.32
N HIS A 43 -27.17 5.71 10.31
CA HIS A 43 -28.50 5.13 10.43
C HIS A 43 -28.36 3.61 10.52
N HIS A 44 -28.88 3.03 11.61
CA HIS A 44 -29.11 1.60 11.71
C HIS A 44 -30.54 1.32 11.24
N ASN A 45 -30.68 0.61 10.13
CA ASN A 45 -31.97 0.08 9.71
C ASN A 45 -32.30 -1.21 10.48
N ASP A 46 -33.56 -1.64 10.43
CA ASP A 46 -34.04 -2.85 11.12
C ASP A 46 -33.30 -4.16 10.71
N ASP A 47 -32.52 -4.11 9.62
CA ASP A 47 -31.69 -5.19 9.09
C ASP A 47 -30.19 -5.10 9.51
N ASP A 48 -29.83 -4.29 10.52
CA ASP A 48 -28.45 -4.02 10.99
C ASP A 48 -27.50 -3.38 9.96
N GLU A 49 -28.00 -3.00 8.78
CA GLU A 49 -27.22 -2.31 7.76
C GLU A 49 -26.99 -0.84 8.17
N THR A 50 -25.72 -0.46 8.35
CA THR A 50 -25.34 0.90 8.78
C THR A 50 -25.14 1.79 7.55
N THR A 51 -26.08 2.71 7.29
CA THR A 51 -25.90 3.73 6.25
C THR A 51 -25.18 4.94 6.84
N ILE A 52 -24.06 5.34 6.22
CA ILE A 52 -23.28 6.51 6.64
C ILE A 52 -23.43 7.62 5.62
N ALA A 53 -24.08 8.72 6.00
CA ALA A 53 -24.20 9.92 5.18
C ALA A 53 -23.16 10.95 5.57
N PHE A 54 -22.52 11.57 4.57
CA PHE A 54 -21.50 12.59 4.76
C PHE A 54 -21.96 13.91 4.17
N HIS A 55 -22.21 14.91 5.02
CA HIS A 55 -22.65 16.22 4.58
C HIS A 55 -21.54 17.25 4.74
N MET A 56 -21.05 17.77 3.62
CA MET A 56 -20.17 18.94 3.64
C MET A 56 -20.98 20.21 3.88
N THR A 57 -20.43 21.10 4.69
CA THR A 57 -21.04 22.38 5.05
C THR A 57 -20.59 23.53 4.16
N CYS A 58 -19.64 23.29 3.24
CA CYS A 58 -19.09 24.28 2.31
C CYS A 58 -18.41 23.61 1.09
N GLU A 59 -18.05 24.44 0.11
CA GLU A 59 -17.34 24.00 -1.11
C GLU A 59 -15.97 23.37 -0.80
N PRO A 60 -15.49 22.37 -1.57
CA PRO A 60 -14.16 21.80 -1.39
C PRO A 60 -13.04 22.85 -1.50
N LEU A 61 -12.19 22.97 -0.48
CA LEU A 61 -11.08 23.95 -0.46
C LEU A 61 -9.77 23.40 -1.04
N LEU A 62 -9.63 22.06 -1.10
CA LEU A 62 -8.45 21.34 -1.59
C LEU A 62 -8.79 20.59 -2.91
N SER A 63 -9.63 21.21 -3.74
CA SER A 63 -10.12 20.69 -5.04
C SER A 63 -9.01 20.27 -6.02
N HIS A 64 -7.81 20.84 -5.89
CA HIS A 64 -6.65 20.57 -6.74
C HIS A 64 -5.65 19.59 -6.11
N LEU A 65 -5.91 19.16 -4.86
CA LEU A 65 -5.06 18.19 -4.17
C LEU A 65 -5.19 16.83 -4.85
N GLN A 66 -4.07 16.30 -5.32
CA GLN A 66 -3.99 15.01 -6.01
C GLN A 66 -3.31 13.95 -5.15
N ARG A 67 -2.46 14.35 -4.22
CA ARG A 67 -1.61 13.45 -3.43
C ARG A 67 -1.64 13.85 -1.96
N LEU A 68 -2.05 12.93 -1.10
CA LEU A 68 -2.17 13.15 0.34
C LEU A 68 -1.57 11.98 1.12
N SER A 69 -0.59 12.26 1.98
CA SER A 69 -0.02 11.26 2.89
C SER A 69 -0.09 11.71 4.34
N PHE A 70 -0.61 10.80 5.16
CA PHE A 70 -0.54 10.82 6.62
C PHE A 70 0.22 9.60 7.14
N HIS A 71 1.08 8.98 6.32
CA HIS A 71 1.83 7.79 6.72
C HIS A 71 2.50 7.97 8.09
N GLY A 72 2.35 7.00 8.99
CA GLY A 72 2.96 7.05 10.31
C GLY A 72 2.47 8.20 11.20
N CYS A 73 1.26 8.71 10.97
CA CYS A 73 0.60 9.71 11.82
C CYS A 73 -0.50 9.06 12.69
N PRO A 74 -0.18 8.22 13.69
CA PRO A 74 -1.19 7.48 14.45
C PRO A 74 -2.06 8.37 15.36
N ILE A 75 -1.62 9.62 15.61
CA ILE A 75 -2.28 10.55 16.53
C ILE A 75 -3.41 11.36 15.89
N ILE A 76 -3.50 11.39 14.55
CA ILE A 76 -4.56 12.15 13.87
C ILE A 76 -5.88 11.38 13.96
N SER A 77 -6.94 12.12 14.22
CA SER A 77 -8.29 11.57 14.37
C SER A 77 -8.90 11.24 13.01
N GLU A 78 -9.43 10.02 12.86
CA GLU A 78 -10.21 9.62 11.69
C GLU A 78 -11.40 10.58 11.46
N TYR A 79 -12.15 10.87 12.53
CA TYR A 79 -13.39 11.65 12.48
C TYR A 79 -13.16 13.15 12.32
N SER A 80 -12.24 13.71 13.11
CA SER A 80 -12.05 15.17 13.17
C SER A 80 -11.01 15.69 12.19
N VAL A 81 -10.17 14.84 11.57
CA VAL A 81 -9.11 15.27 10.64
C VAL A 81 -9.18 14.55 9.30
N ILE A 82 -9.06 13.22 9.28
CA ILE A 82 -8.91 12.46 8.02
C ILE A 82 -10.15 12.62 7.14
N ILE A 83 -11.35 12.31 7.63
CA ILE A 83 -12.58 12.39 6.84
C ILE A 83 -12.85 13.81 6.32
N PRO A 84 -12.77 14.88 7.14
CA PRO A 84 -12.89 16.25 6.65
C PRO A 84 -11.90 16.59 5.53
N ILE A 85 -10.62 16.26 5.70
CA ILE A 85 -9.61 16.56 4.67
C ILE A 85 -9.90 15.80 3.38
N LEU A 86 -10.32 14.53 3.45
CA LEU A 86 -10.72 13.76 2.27
C LEU A 86 -11.93 14.36 1.56
N ALA A 87 -12.93 14.85 2.32
CA ALA A 87 -14.11 15.51 1.76
C ALA A 87 -13.78 16.79 0.98
N HIS A 88 -12.80 17.56 1.47
CA HIS A 88 -12.33 18.75 0.77
C HIS A 88 -11.36 18.45 -0.39
N SER A 89 -11.02 17.18 -0.66
CA SER A 89 -10.01 16.76 -1.64
C SER A 89 -10.57 15.85 -2.74
N PRO A 90 -11.57 16.27 -3.53
CA PRO A 90 -12.26 15.43 -4.53
C PRO A 90 -11.41 15.09 -5.78
N SER A 91 -10.14 15.48 -5.84
CA SER A 91 -9.25 15.19 -6.98
C SER A 91 -8.09 14.27 -6.62
N LEU A 92 -8.16 13.62 -5.45
CA LEU A 92 -7.15 12.68 -5.02
C LEU A 92 -7.01 11.53 -6.00
N THR A 93 -5.75 11.27 -6.36
CA THR A 93 -5.31 10.11 -7.13
C THR A 93 -4.37 9.24 -6.30
N HIS A 94 -3.70 9.79 -5.29
CA HIS A 94 -2.81 9.06 -4.39
C HIS A 94 -3.17 9.34 -2.94
N LEU A 95 -3.47 8.29 -2.19
CA LEU A 95 -3.80 8.36 -0.77
C LEU A 95 -2.95 7.35 0.02
N ASP A 96 -2.21 7.87 1.00
CA ASP A 96 -1.42 7.06 1.93
C ASP A 96 -1.80 7.37 3.36
N LEU A 97 -2.40 6.37 4.01
CA LEU A 97 -2.82 6.39 5.40
C LEU A 97 -2.11 5.31 6.21
N GLY A 98 -1.01 4.73 5.71
CA GLY A 98 -0.32 3.64 6.37
C GLY A 98 0.05 3.98 7.83
N GLY A 99 -0.24 3.10 8.77
CA GLY A 99 0.03 3.31 10.20
C GLY A 99 -0.85 4.36 10.89
N CYS A 100 -1.91 4.85 10.25
CA CYS A 100 -2.94 5.68 10.89
C CYS A 100 -3.93 4.84 11.70
N SER A 101 -4.66 5.49 12.60
CA SER A 101 -5.77 4.89 13.36
C SER A 101 -7.10 5.09 12.63
N ILE A 102 -7.26 4.40 11.49
CA ILE A 102 -8.48 4.42 10.65
C ILE A 102 -9.23 3.08 10.71
N SER A 103 -10.52 3.12 10.36
CA SER A 103 -11.43 1.99 10.33
C SER A 103 -12.14 1.86 8.98
N ASP A 104 -13.08 0.92 8.87
CA ASP A 104 -13.97 0.75 7.72
C ASP A 104 -14.69 2.04 7.33
N LEU A 105 -14.89 2.95 8.30
CA LEU A 105 -15.49 4.25 8.09
C LEU A 105 -14.78 5.06 7.00
N THR A 106 -13.44 5.05 6.96
CA THR A 106 -12.68 5.76 5.93
C THR A 106 -12.95 5.19 4.53
N LEU A 107 -13.02 3.87 4.39
CA LEU A 107 -13.31 3.23 3.09
C LEU A 107 -14.77 3.44 2.67
N ASN A 108 -15.70 3.38 3.62
CA ASN A 108 -17.12 3.67 3.40
C ASN A 108 -17.31 5.13 2.97
N PHE A 109 -16.59 6.07 3.58
CA PHE A 109 -16.54 7.46 3.14
C PHE A 109 -16.10 7.57 1.68
N LEU A 110 -14.91 7.02 1.37
CA LEU A 110 -14.35 7.10 0.02
C LEU A 110 -15.27 6.46 -1.02
N ALA A 111 -15.96 5.36 -0.68
CA ALA A 111 -16.90 4.68 -1.58
C ALA A 111 -18.08 5.58 -2.01
N GLY A 112 -18.47 6.55 -1.16
CA GLY A 112 -19.49 7.56 -1.46
C GLY A 112 -18.99 8.77 -2.26
N THR A 113 -17.71 8.80 -2.63
CA THR A 113 -17.08 9.89 -3.39
C THR A 113 -16.69 9.46 -4.80
N ASN A 114 -15.99 10.31 -5.55
CA ASN A 114 -15.40 9.95 -6.84
C ASN A 114 -14.07 9.16 -6.72
N ALA A 115 -13.59 8.91 -5.49
CA ALA A 115 -12.35 8.20 -5.24
C ALA A 115 -12.23 6.83 -5.95
N PRO A 116 -13.27 5.97 -6.02
CA PRO A 116 -13.15 4.68 -6.71
C PRO A 116 -12.78 4.83 -8.20
N THR A 117 -13.21 5.92 -8.83
CA THR A 117 -12.92 6.18 -10.24
C THR A 117 -11.66 7.02 -10.47
N LYS A 118 -11.00 7.54 -9.42
CA LYS A 118 -9.85 8.46 -9.54
C LYS A 118 -8.57 7.95 -8.89
N LEU A 119 -8.67 7.18 -7.82
CA LEU A 119 -7.48 6.69 -7.12
C LEU A 119 -6.71 5.73 -8.00
N SER A 120 -5.41 6.01 -8.15
CA SER A 120 -4.41 5.09 -8.71
C SER A 120 -3.53 4.49 -7.63
N HIS A 121 -3.36 5.16 -6.48
CA HIS A 121 -2.56 4.67 -5.36
C HIS A 121 -3.35 4.73 -4.07
N LEU A 122 -3.49 3.57 -3.42
CA LEU A 122 -4.14 3.45 -2.12
C LEU A 122 -3.28 2.60 -1.19
N LEU A 123 -2.83 3.22 -0.10
CA LEU A 123 -1.91 2.63 0.86
C LEU A 123 -2.48 2.80 2.26
N PHE A 124 -2.66 1.69 2.98
CA PHE A 124 -3.12 1.66 4.36
C PHE A 124 -2.47 0.50 5.13
N ALA A 125 -1.21 0.20 4.77
CA ALA A 125 -0.37 -0.76 5.49
C ALA A 125 -0.39 -0.47 7.00
N LYS A 126 -0.44 -1.51 7.83
CA LYS A 126 -0.42 -1.43 9.30
C LYS A 126 -1.62 -0.69 9.95
N CYS A 127 -2.70 -0.41 9.22
CA CYS A 127 -3.95 0.13 9.76
C CYS A 127 -4.82 -0.96 10.41
N LYS A 128 -4.81 -1.08 11.74
CA LYS A 128 -5.29 -2.29 12.43
C LYS A 128 -6.81 -2.50 12.47
N ASN A 129 -7.61 -1.48 12.17
CA ASN A 129 -9.06 -1.51 12.41
C ASN A 129 -9.88 -1.52 11.11
N ILE A 130 -9.27 -1.91 9.99
CA ILE A 130 -9.96 -2.08 8.70
C ILE A 130 -10.21 -3.57 8.48
N SER A 131 -11.46 -3.93 8.16
CA SER A 131 -11.90 -5.28 7.88
C SER A 131 -11.57 -5.71 6.45
N SER A 132 -11.49 -7.04 6.29
CA SER A 132 -11.30 -7.72 5.00
C SER A 132 -12.41 -7.35 4.00
N ASP A 133 -13.65 -7.31 4.47
CA ASP A 133 -14.83 -6.98 3.66
C ASP A 133 -14.80 -5.53 3.17
N ALA A 134 -14.52 -4.56 4.06
CA ALA A 134 -14.47 -3.15 3.65
C ALA A 134 -13.42 -2.88 2.56
N ILE A 135 -12.26 -3.54 2.65
CA ILE A 135 -11.20 -3.45 1.63
C ILE A 135 -11.71 -4.03 0.29
N SER A 136 -12.24 -5.25 0.32
CA SER A 136 -12.79 -5.95 -0.85
C SER A 136 -13.92 -5.16 -1.52
N SER A 137 -14.88 -4.70 -0.72
CA SER A 137 -16.03 -3.88 -1.13
C SER A 137 -15.62 -2.53 -1.73
N PHE A 138 -14.57 -1.89 -1.22
CA PHE A 138 -14.05 -0.66 -1.80
C PHE A 138 -13.27 -0.90 -3.11
N VAL A 139 -12.33 -1.86 -3.11
CA VAL A 139 -11.46 -2.15 -4.25
C VAL A 139 -12.25 -2.69 -5.44
N SER A 140 -13.34 -3.45 -5.22
CA SER A 140 -14.22 -3.94 -6.30
C SER A 140 -14.88 -2.82 -7.11
N LYS A 141 -14.99 -1.60 -6.54
CA LYS A 141 -15.52 -0.41 -7.21
C LYS A 141 -14.42 0.40 -7.92
N CYS A 142 -13.16 0.08 -7.67
CA CYS A 142 -12.03 0.85 -8.19
C CYS A 142 -11.68 0.45 -9.62
N SER A 143 -11.56 1.44 -10.52
CA SER A 143 -11.30 1.19 -11.95
C SER A 143 -9.90 1.58 -12.41
N GLN A 144 -9.13 2.34 -11.62
CA GLN A 144 -7.84 2.89 -12.01
C GLN A 144 -6.69 2.59 -11.03
N LEU A 145 -6.91 1.75 -10.01
CA LEU A 145 -5.86 1.41 -9.05
C LEU A 145 -4.69 0.70 -9.74
N GLU A 146 -3.49 1.23 -9.51
CA GLU A 146 -2.20 0.67 -9.94
C GLU A 146 -1.37 0.19 -8.75
N THR A 147 -1.55 0.84 -7.60
CA THR A 147 -0.84 0.51 -6.36
C THR A 147 -1.83 0.26 -5.23
N LEU A 148 -1.75 -0.93 -4.64
CA LEU A 148 -2.53 -1.33 -3.47
C LEU A 148 -1.63 -1.96 -2.41
N ASN A 149 -1.60 -1.37 -1.22
CA ASN A 149 -0.85 -1.91 -0.09
C ASN A 149 -1.69 -1.89 1.19
N PHE A 150 -1.87 -3.07 1.76
CA PHE A 150 -2.53 -3.27 3.05
C PHE A 150 -1.79 -4.27 3.95
N TYR A 151 -0.50 -4.48 3.70
CA TYR A 151 0.34 -5.32 4.55
C TYR A 151 0.24 -4.87 6.02
N GLY A 152 0.05 -5.82 6.92
CA GLY A 152 0.11 -5.54 8.36
C GLY A 152 0.06 -6.80 9.20
N ASP A 153 0.70 -6.78 10.36
CA ASP A 153 0.77 -7.95 11.25
C ASP A 153 -0.59 -8.37 11.85
N ARG A 154 -1.63 -7.55 11.70
CA ARG A 154 -2.94 -7.74 12.33
C ARG A 154 -4.14 -7.67 11.37
N ILE A 155 -3.91 -7.25 10.12
CA ILE A 155 -4.94 -7.29 9.09
C ILE A 155 -4.69 -8.57 8.30
N ALA A 156 -5.46 -9.62 8.59
CA ALA A 156 -5.46 -10.82 7.77
C ALA A 156 -6.68 -10.75 6.86
N ILE A 157 -6.49 -10.39 5.59
CA ILE A 157 -7.56 -10.53 4.60
C ILE A 157 -7.80 -12.02 4.38
N ASN A 158 -9.07 -12.44 4.44
CA ASN A 158 -9.44 -13.82 4.20
C ASN A 158 -9.29 -14.17 2.70
N GLU A 159 -9.34 -15.47 2.37
CA GLU A 159 -9.14 -15.93 0.99
C GLU A 159 -10.20 -15.39 0.02
N TYR A 160 -11.47 -15.36 0.45
CA TYR A 160 -12.59 -14.94 -0.38
C TYR A 160 -12.46 -13.47 -0.82
N ASP A 161 -12.15 -12.59 0.13
CA ASP A 161 -11.95 -11.17 -0.12
C ASP A 161 -10.71 -10.89 -0.96
N LEU A 162 -9.62 -11.66 -0.75
CA LEU A 162 -8.46 -11.58 -1.63
C LEU A 162 -8.81 -11.94 -3.08
N ILE A 163 -9.62 -12.99 -3.30
CA ILE A 163 -10.08 -13.34 -4.64
C ILE A 163 -10.92 -12.21 -5.27
N ASN A 164 -11.78 -11.56 -4.50
CA ASN A 164 -12.57 -10.43 -4.98
C ASN A 164 -11.69 -9.24 -5.36
N ILE A 165 -10.68 -8.90 -4.54
CA ILE A 165 -9.68 -7.88 -4.84
C ILE A 165 -8.92 -8.22 -6.14
N LEU A 166 -8.48 -9.46 -6.30
CA LEU A 166 -7.73 -9.94 -7.47
C LEU A 166 -8.59 -10.06 -8.73
N ARG A 167 -9.91 -9.99 -8.62
CA ARG A 167 -10.86 -9.97 -9.74
C ARG A 167 -11.51 -8.60 -9.94
N SER A 168 -11.07 -7.59 -9.19
CA SER A 168 -11.56 -6.22 -9.31
C SER A 168 -11.30 -5.63 -10.72
N PRO A 169 -12.05 -4.59 -11.13
CA PRO A 169 -11.82 -3.92 -12.41
C PRO A 169 -10.38 -3.41 -12.58
N SER A 170 -9.72 -3.04 -11.47
CA SER A 170 -8.33 -2.60 -11.45
C SER A 170 -7.27 -3.71 -11.46
N ALA A 171 -7.64 -4.99 -11.30
CA ALA A 171 -6.65 -6.07 -11.06
C ALA A 171 -5.55 -6.18 -12.14
N LYS A 172 -5.91 -5.93 -13.40
CA LYS A 172 -4.96 -5.93 -14.53
C LYS A 172 -4.04 -4.71 -14.56
N ASN A 173 -4.39 -3.64 -13.84
CA ASN A 173 -3.63 -2.40 -13.76
C ASN A 173 -2.63 -2.40 -12.59
N PHE A 174 -2.74 -3.34 -11.65
CA PHE A 174 -1.83 -3.42 -10.51
C PHE A 174 -0.37 -3.57 -10.98
N LYS A 175 0.42 -2.53 -10.71
CA LYS A 175 1.88 -2.48 -10.82
C LYS A 175 2.51 -2.90 -9.49
N THR A 176 1.92 -2.46 -8.37
CA THR A 176 2.39 -2.77 -7.03
C THR A 176 1.24 -3.34 -6.21
N LEU A 177 1.41 -4.58 -5.75
CA LEU A 177 0.43 -5.25 -4.88
C LEU A 177 1.13 -5.84 -3.67
N ASP A 178 0.71 -5.42 -2.48
CA ASP A 178 1.25 -5.95 -1.24
C ASP A 178 0.15 -6.44 -0.31
N ILE A 179 0.04 -7.76 -0.25
CA ILE A 179 -0.99 -8.51 0.49
C ILE A 179 -0.39 -9.35 1.63
N GLY A 180 0.88 -9.13 1.97
CA GLY A 180 1.59 -9.92 2.97
C GLY A 180 0.86 -9.98 4.32
N SER A 181 1.03 -11.10 5.02
CA SER A 181 0.30 -11.48 6.25
C SER A 181 -1.18 -11.85 6.08
N SER A 182 -1.73 -11.77 4.86
CA SER A 182 -3.09 -12.26 4.57
C SER A 182 -3.14 -13.79 4.38
N HIS A 183 -4.34 -14.36 4.23
CA HIS A 183 -4.54 -15.79 3.99
C HIS A 183 -4.19 -16.19 2.54
N ILE A 184 -2.89 -16.20 2.23
CA ILE A 184 -2.38 -16.48 0.88
C ILE A 184 -2.13 -17.99 0.73
N THR A 185 -2.95 -18.62 -0.10
CA THR A 185 -2.90 -20.05 -0.45
C THR A 185 -2.43 -20.23 -1.91
N PRO A 186 -2.21 -21.47 -2.39
CA PRO A 186 -1.99 -21.72 -3.81
C PRO A 186 -3.09 -21.19 -4.73
N LEU A 187 -4.34 -21.11 -4.26
CA LEU A 187 -5.45 -20.55 -5.04
C LEU A 187 -5.25 -19.05 -5.29
N ILE A 188 -4.79 -18.31 -4.27
CA ILE A 188 -4.44 -16.89 -4.39
C ILE A 188 -3.31 -16.69 -5.40
N LEU A 189 -2.28 -17.55 -5.39
CA LEU A 189 -1.21 -17.47 -6.40
C LEU A 189 -1.74 -17.69 -7.82
N THR A 190 -2.68 -18.61 -8.02
CA THR A 190 -3.34 -18.82 -9.31
C THR A 190 -4.12 -17.58 -9.74
N ALA A 191 -4.91 -16.98 -8.84
CA ALA A 191 -5.65 -15.76 -9.15
C ALA A 191 -4.73 -14.58 -9.52
N ILE A 192 -3.59 -14.43 -8.84
CA ILE A 192 -2.58 -13.41 -9.21
C ILE A 192 -2.07 -13.65 -10.64
N LYS A 193 -1.68 -14.89 -10.99
CA LYS A 193 -1.20 -15.23 -12.34
C LYS A 193 -2.22 -14.91 -13.43
N GLU A 194 -3.50 -15.16 -13.16
CA GLU A 194 -4.58 -15.01 -14.14
C GLU A 194 -5.01 -13.54 -14.33
N ASN A 195 -4.90 -12.71 -13.29
CA ASN A 195 -5.55 -11.40 -13.29
C ASN A 195 -4.57 -10.20 -13.22
N CYS A 196 -3.33 -10.40 -12.75
CA CYS A 196 -2.41 -9.30 -12.42
C CYS A 196 -1.17 -9.25 -13.32
N SER A 197 -1.37 -9.19 -14.64
CA SER A 197 -0.29 -9.27 -15.65
C SER A 197 0.67 -8.07 -15.70
N SER A 198 0.29 -6.95 -15.07
CA SER A 198 1.09 -5.70 -15.06
C SER A 198 2.00 -5.57 -13.84
N LEU A 199 2.04 -6.58 -12.97
CA LEU A 199 2.79 -6.52 -11.72
C LEU A 199 4.29 -6.35 -11.94
N GLN A 200 4.84 -5.41 -11.18
CA GLN A 200 6.26 -5.10 -11.06
C GLN A 200 6.73 -5.36 -9.62
N ASP A 201 5.88 -5.09 -8.63
CA ASP A 201 6.18 -5.33 -7.22
C ASP A 201 5.11 -6.19 -6.56
N LEU A 202 5.52 -7.30 -5.93
CA LEU A 202 4.61 -8.21 -5.25
C LEU A 202 5.06 -8.52 -3.82
N GLY A 203 4.20 -8.20 -2.84
CA GLY A 203 4.40 -8.59 -1.45
C GLY A 203 3.50 -9.74 -1.04
N ILE A 204 4.08 -10.91 -0.75
CA ILE A 204 3.36 -12.12 -0.29
C ILE A 204 3.99 -12.72 0.97
N SER A 205 4.66 -11.90 1.79
CA SER A 205 5.27 -12.34 3.05
C SER A 205 4.29 -13.12 3.92
N LYS A 206 4.78 -14.17 4.59
CA LYS A 206 4.00 -15.09 5.46
C LYS A 206 2.94 -15.93 4.74
N ALA A 207 2.93 -15.95 3.41
CA ALA A 207 2.09 -16.87 2.65
C ALA A 207 2.38 -18.33 3.04
N GLN A 208 1.32 -19.13 3.19
CA GLN A 208 1.41 -20.53 3.63
C GLN A 208 1.72 -21.45 2.45
N ILE A 209 2.83 -21.19 1.76
CA ILE A 209 3.28 -21.91 0.57
C ILE A 209 4.42 -22.85 0.95
N THR A 210 4.20 -24.15 0.80
CA THR A 210 5.18 -25.20 1.14
C THR A 210 5.88 -25.79 -0.08
N ASN A 211 5.35 -25.55 -1.29
CA ASN A 211 5.91 -26.02 -2.54
C ASN A 211 6.60 -24.88 -3.32
N LEU A 212 7.92 -24.95 -3.46
CA LEU A 212 8.72 -23.97 -4.19
C LEU A 212 8.33 -23.83 -5.67
N ASN A 213 7.82 -24.90 -6.29
CA ASN A 213 7.42 -24.84 -7.70
C ASN A 213 6.27 -23.85 -7.94
N LEU A 214 5.39 -23.63 -6.96
CA LEU A 214 4.33 -22.63 -7.06
C LEU A 214 4.89 -21.20 -7.17
N ILE A 215 5.99 -20.91 -6.48
CA ILE A 215 6.68 -19.61 -6.58
C ILE A 215 7.42 -19.50 -7.92
N LYS A 216 8.06 -20.58 -8.38
CA LYS A 216 8.71 -20.61 -9.71
C LYS A 216 7.70 -20.35 -10.84
N ASP A 217 6.54 -21.01 -10.79
CA ASP A 217 5.45 -20.83 -11.76
C ASP A 217 4.89 -19.41 -11.73
N LEU A 218 4.77 -18.81 -10.54
CA LEU A 218 4.36 -17.42 -10.38
C LEU A 218 5.34 -16.46 -11.07
N LEU A 219 6.65 -16.65 -10.89
CA LEU A 219 7.66 -15.83 -11.56
C LEU A 219 7.62 -15.99 -13.09
N ILE A 220 7.43 -17.21 -13.59
CA ILE A 220 7.29 -17.43 -15.04
C ILE A 220 6.06 -16.71 -15.61
N ALA A 221 4.95 -16.69 -14.87
CA ALA A 221 3.72 -16.01 -15.27
C ALA A 221 3.78 -14.48 -15.13
N LEU A 222 4.69 -13.95 -14.30
CA LEU A 222 4.87 -12.51 -14.04
C LEU A 222 6.25 -12.02 -14.53
N PRO A 223 6.54 -12.04 -15.84
CA PRO A 223 7.89 -11.79 -16.36
C PRO A 223 8.41 -10.36 -16.08
N ASN A 224 7.50 -9.42 -15.83
CA ASN A 224 7.82 -8.02 -15.54
C ASN A 224 8.08 -7.73 -14.06
N LEU A 225 7.98 -8.76 -13.18
CA LEU A 225 8.21 -8.59 -11.76
C LEU A 225 9.69 -8.21 -11.50
N GLN A 226 9.87 -7.12 -10.76
CA GLN A 226 11.12 -6.47 -10.42
C GLN A 226 11.46 -6.65 -8.93
N TYR A 227 10.44 -6.67 -8.09
CA TYR A 227 10.52 -6.88 -6.65
C TYR A 227 9.55 -7.98 -6.18
N ILE A 228 10.02 -8.84 -5.28
CA ILE A 228 9.14 -9.76 -4.56
C ILE A 228 9.52 -9.87 -3.08
N ASP A 229 8.53 -9.83 -2.19
CA ASP A 229 8.73 -10.16 -0.77
C ASP A 229 8.25 -11.59 -0.46
N LEU A 230 9.23 -12.45 -0.14
CA LEU A 230 9.08 -13.86 0.20
C LEU A 230 9.40 -14.13 1.68
N THR A 231 9.42 -13.10 2.51
CA THR A 231 9.72 -13.20 3.94
C THR A 231 8.77 -14.17 4.62
N SER A 232 9.33 -15.08 5.43
CA SER A 232 8.57 -16.08 6.21
C SER A 232 7.68 -17.01 5.40
N ILE A 233 8.07 -17.34 4.16
CA ILE A 233 7.39 -18.38 3.36
C ILE A 233 8.05 -19.75 3.63
N PRO A 234 7.29 -20.78 4.08
CA PRO A 234 7.86 -22.07 4.53
C PRO A 234 8.62 -22.88 3.49
N CYS A 235 8.36 -22.67 2.18
CA CYS A 235 9.05 -23.43 1.14
C CYS A 235 10.54 -23.08 0.99
N PHE A 236 11.03 -21.97 1.56
CA PHE A 236 12.43 -21.56 1.46
C PHE A 236 13.28 -22.06 2.62
N ASN A 237 14.37 -22.75 2.30
CA ASN A 237 15.38 -23.22 3.24
C ASN A 237 16.78 -23.29 2.58
N LEU A 238 17.79 -23.73 3.35
CA LEU A 238 19.18 -23.77 2.89
C LEU A 238 19.42 -24.67 1.67
N LEU A 239 18.57 -25.68 1.46
CA LEU A 239 18.74 -26.67 0.39
C LEU A 239 18.12 -26.22 -0.93
N ASN A 240 17.03 -25.45 -0.90
CA ASN A 240 16.23 -25.18 -2.09
C ASN A 240 16.18 -23.70 -2.52
N THR A 241 16.66 -22.77 -1.71
CA THR A 241 16.62 -21.33 -2.04
C THR A 241 17.37 -21.02 -3.35
N ASN A 242 18.48 -21.71 -3.62
CA ASN A 242 19.28 -21.54 -4.84
C ASN A 242 18.53 -21.95 -6.12
N ASP A 243 17.53 -22.82 -6.03
CA ASP A 243 16.74 -23.24 -7.18
C ASP A 243 15.91 -22.09 -7.77
N LEU A 244 15.52 -21.12 -6.94
CA LEU A 244 14.80 -19.92 -7.39
C LEU A 244 15.65 -19.11 -8.37
N PHE A 245 16.94 -18.94 -8.06
CA PHE A 245 17.89 -18.22 -8.92
C PHE A 245 18.16 -18.96 -10.23
N THR A 246 18.12 -20.29 -10.21
CA THR A 246 18.18 -21.08 -11.45
C THR A 246 16.99 -20.79 -12.35
N THR A 247 15.77 -20.68 -11.79
CA THR A 247 14.58 -20.28 -12.55
C THR A 247 14.72 -18.87 -13.10
N ILE A 248 15.11 -17.90 -12.26
CA ILE A 248 15.31 -16.49 -12.64
C ILE A 248 16.31 -16.35 -13.79
N LYS A 249 17.43 -17.09 -13.72
CA LYS A 249 18.46 -17.08 -14.76
C LYS A 249 17.96 -17.70 -16.06
N LYS A 250 17.27 -18.85 -15.99
CA LYS A 250 16.73 -19.55 -17.17
C LYS A 250 15.66 -18.75 -17.90
N SER A 251 14.80 -18.03 -17.18
CA SER A 251 13.75 -17.20 -17.80
C SER A 251 14.22 -15.79 -18.17
N ASN A 252 15.48 -15.43 -17.89
CA ASN A 252 15.99 -14.07 -18.02
C ASN A 252 15.08 -13.03 -17.32
N HIS A 253 14.62 -13.35 -16.11
CA HIS A 253 13.64 -12.54 -15.40
C HIS A 253 14.17 -11.14 -15.06
N LEU A 254 13.28 -10.14 -15.06
CA LEU A 254 13.58 -8.75 -14.67
C LEU A 254 13.74 -8.53 -13.16
N LEU A 255 13.64 -9.60 -12.36
CA LEU A 255 13.70 -9.49 -10.91
C LEU A 255 15.08 -8.96 -10.51
N HIS A 256 15.10 -7.95 -9.63
CA HIS A 256 16.32 -7.36 -9.11
C HIS A 256 16.35 -7.33 -7.59
N THR A 257 15.23 -7.57 -6.91
CA THR A 257 15.17 -7.60 -5.44
C THR A 257 14.24 -8.69 -4.94
N ILE A 258 14.73 -9.48 -3.99
CA ILE A 258 14.00 -10.57 -3.34
C ILE A 258 14.14 -10.41 -1.83
N GLU A 259 13.10 -9.97 -1.14
CA GLU A 259 13.10 -9.91 0.32
C GLU A 259 12.85 -11.30 0.91
N MET A 260 13.62 -11.69 1.93
CA MET A 260 13.51 -12.97 2.62
C MET A 260 13.82 -12.81 4.11
N SER A 261 13.48 -13.84 4.90
CA SER A 261 13.74 -13.83 6.34
C SER A 261 15.22 -13.67 6.68
N GLU A 262 15.52 -12.78 7.63
CA GLU A 262 16.85 -12.62 8.24
C GLU A 262 17.47 -13.95 8.67
N SER A 263 16.68 -14.80 9.34
CA SER A 263 17.12 -16.09 9.86
C SER A 263 17.59 -17.06 8.79
N LEU A 264 17.09 -16.90 7.55
CA LEU A 264 17.50 -17.66 6.38
C LEU A 264 18.72 -17.00 5.73
N LEU A 265 18.65 -15.69 5.44
CA LEU A 265 19.70 -14.98 4.71
C LEU A 265 21.03 -14.91 5.47
N LYS A 266 21.01 -14.88 6.81
CA LYS A 266 22.23 -15.00 7.64
C LYS A 266 23.02 -16.30 7.43
N LYS A 267 22.37 -17.33 6.91
CA LYS A 267 22.94 -18.67 6.70
C LYS A 267 23.19 -18.98 5.22
N LEU A 268 22.81 -18.07 4.33
CA LEU A 268 23.03 -18.17 2.90
C LEU A 268 24.17 -17.23 2.48
N HIS A 269 24.61 -17.38 1.24
CA HIS A 269 25.67 -16.57 0.64
C HIS A 269 25.16 -15.89 -0.64
N ALA A 270 25.99 -15.03 -1.21
CA ALA A 270 25.77 -14.48 -2.54
C ALA A 270 25.59 -15.60 -3.58
N VAL A 271 24.77 -15.35 -4.60
CA VAL A 271 24.43 -16.32 -5.64
C VAL A 271 24.57 -15.65 -7.00
N ASP A 272 25.54 -16.07 -7.82
CA ASP A 272 25.72 -15.69 -9.25
C ASP A 272 25.12 -14.33 -9.67
N GLY A 273 25.82 -13.23 -9.33
CA GLY A 273 25.37 -11.88 -9.63
C GLY A 273 24.26 -11.34 -8.70
N TRP A 274 24.02 -11.99 -7.57
CA TRP A 274 23.16 -11.53 -6.49
C TRP A 274 23.92 -11.46 -5.18
N LYS A 275 23.83 -10.32 -4.50
CA LYS A 275 24.40 -10.10 -3.17
C LYS A 275 23.31 -10.02 -2.12
N ILE A 276 23.66 -10.39 -0.89
CA ILE A 276 22.79 -10.21 0.27
C ILE A 276 23.05 -8.81 0.83
N ASP A 277 22.00 -8.03 0.94
CA ASP A 277 22.02 -6.69 1.52
C ASP A 277 21.04 -6.60 2.70
N ILE A 278 21.24 -5.56 3.51
CA ILE A 278 20.36 -5.15 4.60
C ILE A 278 20.03 -3.68 4.43
N ASN A 279 18.78 -3.29 4.71
CA ASN A 279 18.35 -1.89 4.70
C ASN A 279 18.11 -1.34 6.12
N TYR A 280 17.81 -0.03 6.19
CA TYR A 280 17.59 0.71 7.44
C TYR A 280 16.47 0.14 8.33
N GLY A 281 15.53 -0.64 7.77
CA GLY A 281 14.47 -1.32 8.50
C GLY A 281 14.85 -2.71 9.03
N ARG A 282 16.13 -3.10 8.97
CA ARG A 282 16.64 -4.45 9.26
C ARG A 282 16.01 -5.55 8.40
N ARG A 283 15.52 -5.20 7.21
CA ARG A 283 15.05 -6.20 6.25
C ARG A 283 16.22 -6.76 5.48
N TRP A 284 16.17 -8.05 5.27
CA TRP A 284 17.19 -8.79 4.55
C TRP A 284 16.68 -9.13 3.17
N TYR A 285 17.51 -8.92 2.15
CA TYR A 285 17.13 -9.18 0.78
C TYR A 285 18.33 -9.58 -0.07
N TYR A 286 18.05 -10.32 -1.13
CA TYR A 286 18.95 -10.42 -2.25
C TYR A 286 18.74 -9.24 -3.19
N SER A 287 19.83 -8.64 -3.66
CA SER A 287 19.82 -7.65 -4.73
C SER A 287 20.68 -8.12 -5.88
N ARG A 288 20.19 -7.94 -7.11
CA ARG A 288 20.96 -8.23 -8.32
C ARG A 288 22.07 -7.20 -8.44
N GLU A 289 23.30 -7.66 -8.56
CA GLU A 289 24.45 -6.81 -8.77
C GLU A 289 24.31 -6.12 -10.12
N ILE A 290 24.18 -4.80 -10.08
CA ILE A 290 24.07 -3.99 -11.28
C ILE A 290 25.42 -3.32 -11.56
N GLN A 291 25.74 -3.14 -12.84
CA GLN A 291 26.91 -2.36 -13.25
C GLN A 291 26.84 -0.93 -12.63
N LYS A 292 28.00 -0.37 -12.25
CA LYS A 292 28.11 0.98 -11.68
C LYS A 292 27.29 1.99 -12.50
N GLY A 293 26.22 2.53 -11.92
CA GLY A 293 25.37 3.57 -12.54
C GLY A 293 23.89 3.23 -12.66
N ALA A 294 23.49 1.98 -12.47
CA ALA A 294 22.07 1.61 -12.52
C ALA A 294 21.30 1.92 -11.23
N ILE A 295 19.96 1.98 -11.34
CA ILE A 295 19.04 2.37 -10.29
C ILE A 295 19.28 1.51 -9.04
N ARG A 296 19.55 2.14 -7.91
CA ARG A 296 19.84 1.39 -6.69
C ARG A 296 18.60 0.61 -6.22
N PRO A 297 18.72 -0.65 -5.77
CA PRO A 297 17.61 -1.47 -5.28
C PRO A 297 16.75 -0.79 -4.18
N ASP A 298 17.37 0.00 -3.31
CA ASP A 298 16.68 0.82 -2.29
C ASP A 298 15.79 1.92 -2.89
N ARG A 299 16.05 2.32 -4.15
CA ARG A 299 15.25 3.30 -4.90
C ARG A 299 14.12 2.67 -5.71
N VAL A 300 13.99 1.35 -5.79
CA VAL A 300 12.91 0.65 -6.53
C VAL A 300 11.97 -0.18 -5.63
N HIS A 301 12.40 -0.55 -4.41
CA HIS A 301 11.65 -1.33 -3.42
C HIS A 301 10.15 -0.97 -3.22
N GLY A 302 9.21 -1.90 -3.47
CA GLY A 302 7.75 -1.67 -3.35
C GLY A 302 7.28 -1.27 -1.94
N ARG A 303 8.03 -1.67 -0.89
CA ARG A 303 7.80 -1.28 0.52
C ARG A 303 8.64 -0.11 1.05
N LYS A 304 9.04 0.84 0.20
CA LYS A 304 9.87 2.02 0.58
C LYS A 304 9.40 2.79 1.82
N LEU A 305 8.12 2.72 2.17
CA LEU A 305 7.52 3.45 3.29
C LEU A 305 7.77 2.81 4.66
N ASP A 306 7.99 1.50 4.70
CA ASP A 306 8.46 0.88 5.94
C ASP A 306 9.97 1.09 6.17
N LEU A 307 10.66 1.84 5.30
CA LEU A 307 12.11 2.09 5.34
C LEU A 307 12.49 3.40 6.03
N THR A 308 11.55 4.33 6.23
CA THR A 308 11.84 5.54 7.00
C THR A 308 11.68 5.24 8.48
N GLY A 309 12.81 4.97 9.15
CA GLY A 309 12.85 5.04 10.61
C GLY A 309 12.35 6.42 11.08
N TYR A 310 11.72 6.46 12.25
CA TYR A 310 11.30 7.70 12.90
C TYR A 310 12.54 8.60 13.11
N GLY A 311 12.59 9.76 12.44
CA GLY A 311 13.72 10.69 12.53
C GLY A 311 13.42 12.02 11.82
N THR A 312 13.95 13.11 12.38
CA THR A 312 13.60 14.49 12.03
C THR A 312 14.16 14.99 10.68
N GLU A 313 15.02 14.23 9.99
CA GLU A 313 15.80 14.75 8.85
C GLU A 313 15.44 14.22 7.44
N PHE A 314 14.37 13.45 7.23
CA PHE A 314 14.11 12.86 5.88
C PHE A 314 12.65 12.93 5.39
N MET A 315 11.94 14.01 5.75
CA MET A 315 10.49 14.24 5.65
C MET A 315 9.84 14.52 4.26
N SER A 316 10.31 14.03 3.10
CA SER A 316 9.64 14.46 1.84
C SER A 316 9.62 13.50 0.65
N LYS A 317 9.76 12.19 0.86
CA LYS A 317 10.01 11.28 -0.27
C LYS A 317 8.87 10.32 -0.64
N ILE A 318 7.78 10.23 0.12
CA ILE A 318 6.69 9.27 -0.17
C ILE A 318 6.22 9.43 -1.62
N PHE A 319 5.77 10.64 -1.98
CA PHE A 319 5.31 10.90 -3.33
C PHE A 319 6.44 11.02 -4.35
N GLN A 320 7.66 11.34 -3.93
CA GLN A 320 8.83 11.32 -4.81
C GLN A 320 9.22 9.90 -5.23
N TYR A 321 8.95 8.90 -4.39
CA TYR A 321 9.20 7.49 -4.69
C TYR A 321 8.14 6.88 -5.61
N TYR A 322 6.90 7.38 -5.58
CA TYR A 322 5.85 7.08 -6.55
C TYR A 322 5.91 7.96 -7.81
N SER A 323 6.74 9.01 -7.84
CA SER A 323 6.85 9.97 -8.96
C SER A 323 8.08 9.75 -9.85
N PHE A 324 8.72 8.58 -9.83
CA PHE A 324 9.77 8.29 -10.81
C PHE A 324 9.23 7.99 -12.21
N ASP A 325 7.91 8.06 -12.41
CA ASP A 325 7.31 8.12 -13.74
C ASP A 325 7.18 9.59 -14.19
N ALA A 326 8.16 10.02 -14.98
CA ALA A 326 7.98 10.97 -16.08
C ALA A 326 8.37 10.26 -17.37
#